data_AF-A0A0F9MSI6-F1
#
_entry.id   AF-A0A0F9MSI6-F1
#
_cell.length_a   1.000
_cell.length_b   1.000
_cell.length_c   1.000
_cell.angle_alpha   90.00
_cell.angle_beta   90.00
_cell.angle_gamma   90.00
#
_symmetry.space_group_name_H-M   'P 1'
#
loop_
_entity.id
_entity.type
_entity.pdbx_description
1 polymer ?
#
loop_
_entity_poly.entity_id
_entity_poly.type
_entity_poly.pdbx_seq_one_letter_code
_entity_poly.pdbx_strand_id
1 'polypeptide(L)'
;MDPYLKRVLESALIAFDTETVQGKCWTVQVSIEPGTAIVIRATQTKVLKLIADHVAKPGVVVALQGSLFDVAVLRQVGINPVEIVDTLIMAYLLQTEPQGLKDLSFRHCGMIMSKYKDMVGEATRKKAVDYLIVNQR
;
A
#
# COMPACT_ATOMS: atom_id res chain seq x y z
N MET A 1 -20.82 -1.62 9.97
CA MET A 1 -19.60 -1.09 9.31
C MET A 1 -18.44 -1.39 10.25
N ASP A 2 -17.31 -1.87 9.73
CA ASP A 2 -16.10 -2.14 10.52
C ASP A 2 -15.69 -0.89 11.33
N PRO A 3 -15.45 -0.99 12.66
CA PRO A 3 -15.10 0.17 13.49
C PRO A 3 -13.84 0.90 13.03
N TYR A 4 -12.86 0.19 12.50
CA TYR A 4 -11.63 0.78 11.97
C TYR A 4 -11.90 1.48 10.64
N LEU A 5 -12.70 0.88 9.75
CA LEU A 5 -13.12 1.56 8.51
C LEU A 5 -13.83 2.89 8.80
N LYS A 6 -14.65 2.95 9.85
CA LYS A 6 -15.28 4.21 10.27
C LYS A 6 -14.23 5.28 10.57
N ARG A 7 -13.21 4.94 11.38
CA ARG A 7 -12.11 5.85 11.73
C ARG A 7 -11.29 6.26 10.51
N VAL A 8 -11.06 5.36 9.57
CA VAL A 8 -10.41 5.69 8.28
C VAL A 8 -11.19 6.78 7.53
N LEU A 9 -12.52 6.65 7.47
CA LEU A 9 -13.42 7.63 6.81
C LEU A 9 -13.60 8.95 7.59
N GLU A 10 -13.01 9.07 8.78
CA GLU A 10 -13.00 10.27 9.62
C GLU A 10 -11.60 10.89 9.70
N SER A 11 -10.56 10.20 9.22
CA SER A 11 -9.17 10.67 9.30
C SER A 11 -8.82 11.69 8.22
N ALA A 12 -8.02 12.69 8.59
CA ALA A 12 -7.44 13.67 7.68
C ALA A 12 -6.10 13.21 7.06
N LEU A 13 -5.47 12.17 7.62
CA LEU A 13 -4.23 11.59 7.09
C LEU A 13 -4.37 10.08 7.01
N ILE A 14 -4.10 9.51 5.84
CA ILE A 14 -4.26 8.08 5.58
C ILE A 14 -3.07 7.59 4.76
N ALA A 15 -2.36 6.59 5.26
CA ALA A 15 -1.31 5.91 4.50
C ALA A 15 -1.93 4.86 3.58
N PHE A 16 -1.44 4.79 2.34
CA PHE A 16 -1.87 3.85 1.32
C PHE A 16 -0.71 2.99 0.83
N ASP A 17 -1.05 1.81 0.36
CA ASP A 17 -0.17 0.92 -0.43
C ASP A 17 -1.04 0.10 -1.39
N THR A 18 -0.46 -0.40 -2.48
CA THR A 18 -1.20 -1.20 -3.47
C THR A 18 -0.42 -2.43 -3.92
N GLU A 19 -1.17 -3.47 -4.31
CA GLU A 19 -0.59 -4.65 -4.94
C GLU A 19 -1.27 -4.90 -6.28
N THR A 20 -0.50 -5.40 -7.24
CA THR A 20 -1.00 -5.70 -8.59
C THR A 20 -0.76 -7.15 -9.00
N VAL A 21 -1.65 -7.66 -9.84
CA VAL A 21 -1.48 -8.94 -10.54
C VAL A 21 -1.69 -8.68 -12.03
N GLN A 22 -0.66 -8.96 -12.84
CA GLN A 22 -0.70 -8.75 -14.29
C GLN A 22 -1.10 -7.30 -14.67
N GLY A 23 -0.57 -6.31 -13.94
CA GLY A 23 -0.84 -4.89 -14.19
C GLY A 23 -2.21 -4.38 -13.73
N LYS A 24 -3.05 -5.25 -13.16
CA LYS A 24 -4.34 -4.88 -12.56
C LYS A 24 -4.24 -4.75 -11.06
N CYS A 25 -4.92 -3.76 -10.49
CA CYS A 25 -5.08 -3.64 -9.04
C CYS A 25 -5.64 -4.95 -8.46
N TRP A 26 -4.96 -5.48 -7.46
CA TRP A 26 -5.37 -6.67 -6.71
C TRP A 26 -5.92 -6.29 -5.34
N THR A 27 -5.15 -5.52 -4.59
CA THR A 27 -5.55 -4.98 -3.28
C THR A 27 -5.10 -3.54 -3.12
N VAL A 28 -5.84 -2.83 -2.26
CA VAL A 28 -5.46 -1.54 -1.68
C VAL A 28 -5.41 -1.72 -0.18
N GLN A 29 -4.33 -1.25 0.43
CA GLN A 29 -4.12 -1.30 1.87
C GLN A 29 -4.19 0.13 2.41
N VAL A 30 -4.89 0.32 3.52
CA VAL A 30 -4.92 1.63 4.19
C VAL A 30 -4.66 1.51 5.68
N SER A 31 -3.93 2.48 6.21
CA SER A 31 -3.59 2.59 7.63
C SER A 31 -3.67 4.03 8.11
N ILE A 32 -4.15 4.22 9.33
CA ILE A 32 -4.17 5.51 10.03
C ILE A 32 -3.39 5.48 11.35
N GLU A 33 -2.90 4.31 11.76
CA GLU A 33 -2.13 4.13 12.99
C GLU A 33 -1.18 2.94 12.93
N PRO A 34 -0.06 2.96 13.68
CA PRO A 34 0.91 1.88 13.69
C PRO A 34 0.30 0.52 14.05
N GLY A 35 0.77 -0.53 13.39
CA GLY A 35 0.39 -1.92 13.68
C GLY A 35 -1.01 -2.31 13.19
N THR A 36 -1.78 -1.39 12.60
CA THR A 36 -3.13 -1.67 12.11
C THR A 36 -3.30 -1.22 10.67
N ALA A 37 -3.85 -2.10 9.82
CA ALA A 37 -4.22 -1.79 8.46
C ALA A 37 -5.42 -2.62 8.04
N ILE A 38 -6.17 -2.13 7.04
CA ILE A 38 -7.16 -2.94 6.34
C ILE A 38 -6.68 -3.25 4.93
N VAL A 39 -6.89 -4.50 4.50
CA VAL A 39 -6.62 -4.96 3.15
C VAL A 39 -7.94 -5.06 2.40
N ILE A 40 -8.07 -4.29 1.32
CA ILE A 40 -9.30 -4.16 0.55
C ILE A 40 -9.04 -4.76 -0.83
N ARG A 41 -9.74 -5.85 -1.15
CA ARG A 41 -9.66 -6.44 -2.49
C ARG A 41 -10.28 -5.51 -3.52
N ALA A 42 -9.75 -5.49 -4.74
CA ALA A 42 -10.29 -4.74 -5.87
C ALA A 42 -11.78 -5.06 -6.16
N THR A 43 -12.25 -6.25 -5.74
CA THR A 43 -13.66 -6.67 -5.85
C THR A 43 -14.60 -6.05 -4.80
N GLN A 44 -14.06 -5.45 -3.73
CA GLN A 44 -14.84 -4.81 -2.67
C GLN A 44 -15.23 -3.37 -3.05
N THR A 45 -15.89 -3.22 -4.20
CA THR A 45 -16.21 -1.94 -4.85
C THR A 45 -16.96 -0.96 -3.95
N LYS A 46 -17.85 -1.43 -3.06
CA LYS A 46 -18.55 -0.57 -2.09
C LYS A 46 -17.60 0.11 -1.11
N VAL A 47 -16.62 -0.63 -0.58
CA VAL A 47 -15.62 -0.08 0.36
C VAL A 47 -14.67 0.86 -0.37
N LEU A 48 -14.24 0.47 -1.58
CA LEU A 48 -13.39 1.31 -2.43
C LEU A 48 -14.07 2.64 -2.77
N LYS A 49 -15.38 2.63 -3.06
CA LYS A 49 -16.15 3.85 -3.32
C LYS A 49 -16.20 4.77 -2.10
N LEU A 50 -16.42 4.23 -0.90
CA LEU A 50 -16.41 5.03 0.34
C LEU A 50 -15.05 5.70 0.56
N ILE A 51 -13.95 4.97 0.32
CA ILE A 51 -12.60 5.53 0.43
C ILE A 51 -12.35 6.58 -0.66
N ALA A 52 -12.74 6.29 -1.91
CA ALA A 52 -12.60 7.23 -3.02
C ALA A 52 -13.31 8.56 -2.73
N ASP A 53 -14.53 8.50 -2.21
CA ASP A 53 -15.31 9.69 -1.84
C ASP A 53 -14.68 10.45 -0.68
N HIS A 54 -13.99 9.75 0.23
CA HIS A 54 -13.33 10.38 1.37
C HIS A 54 -12.05 11.11 0.97
N VAL A 55 -11.16 10.45 0.21
CA VAL A 55 -9.88 11.05 -0.21
C VAL A 55 -10.01 12.09 -1.32
N ALA A 56 -11.19 12.19 -1.94
CA ALA A 56 -11.53 13.26 -2.86
C ALA A 56 -11.87 14.59 -2.16
N LYS A 57 -12.05 14.59 -0.83
CA LYS A 57 -12.34 15.80 -0.05
C LYS A 57 -11.06 16.61 0.19
N PRO A 58 -11.10 17.95 0.07
CA PRO A 58 -10.01 18.81 0.52
C PRO A 58 -9.68 18.57 2.01
N GLY A 59 -8.40 18.67 2.36
CA GLY A 59 -7.90 18.43 3.71
C GLY A 59 -7.76 16.96 4.12
N VAL A 60 -8.03 16.01 3.21
CA VAL A 60 -7.69 14.59 3.40
C VAL A 60 -6.42 14.28 2.62
N VAL A 61 -5.33 14.10 3.35
CA VAL A 61 -4.00 13.81 2.81
C VAL A 61 -3.79 12.30 2.72
N VAL A 62 -3.38 11.85 1.54
CA VAL A 62 -2.94 10.47 1.31
C VAL A 62 -1.43 10.39 1.33
N ALA A 63 -0.88 9.62 2.26
CA ALA A 63 0.54 9.34 2.33
C ALA A 63 0.89 8.07 1.54
N LEU A 64 1.88 8.17 0.68
CA LEU A 64 2.41 7.09 -0.15
C LEU A 64 3.94 7.03 -0.02
N GLN A 65 4.52 5.92 -0.48
CA GLN A 65 5.96 5.77 -0.70
C GLN A 65 6.17 5.41 -2.17
N GLY A 66 6.69 6.35 -2.97
CA GLY A 66 6.86 6.13 -4.40
C GLY A 66 5.54 6.21 -5.18
N SER A 67 4.81 7.30 -4.98
CA SER A 67 3.41 7.48 -5.38
C SER A 67 3.14 7.32 -6.87
N LEU A 68 4.15 7.48 -7.74
CA LEU A 68 3.98 7.37 -9.20
C LEU A 68 3.37 6.03 -9.62
N PHE A 69 3.76 4.94 -8.95
CA PHE A 69 3.19 3.62 -9.22
C PHE A 69 1.76 3.54 -8.69
N ASP A 70 1.57 3.79 -7.39
CA ASP A 70 0.28 3.62 -6.72
C ASP A 70 -0.82 4.52 -7.27
N VAL A 71 -0.53 5.77 -7.64
CA VAL A 71 -1.53 6.67 -8.22
C VAL A 71 -2.14 6.10 -9.49
N ALA A 72 -1.34 5.44 -10.34
CA ALA A 72 -1.84 4.79 -11.54
C ALA A 72 -2.71 3.56 -11.19
N VAL A 73 -2.33 2.80 -10.16
CA VAL A 73 -3.09 1.62 -9.70
C VAL A 73 -4.41 2.01 -9.03
N LEU A 74 -4.39 3.01 -8.14
CA LEU A 74 -5.57 3.53 -7.43
C LEU A 74 -6.62 4.06 -8.40
N ARG A 75 -6.20 4.71 -9.49
CA ARG A 75 -7.09 5.16 -10.57
C ARG A 75 -7.89 4.02 -11.20
N GLN A 76 -7.33 2.81 -11.30
CA GLN A 76 -8.03 1.65 -11.87
C GLN A 76 -9.25 1.25 -11.03
N VAL A 77 -9.23 1.53 -9.72
CA VAL A 77 -10.33 1.25 -8.79
C VAL A 77 -11.13 2.50 -8.40
N GLY A 78 -10.95 3.60 -9.13
CA GLY A 78 -11.72 4.83 -8.96
C GLY A 78 -11.28 5.70 -7.79
N ILE A 79 -10.14 5.41 -7.15
CA ILE A 79 -9.60 6.22 -6.06
C ILE A 79 -8.68 7.31 -6.66
N ASN A 80 -9.04 8.57 -6.43
CA ASN A 80 -8.32 9.74 -6.93
C ASN A 80 -8.07 10.73 -5.79
N PRO A 81 -7.00 10.56 -4.99
CA PRO A 81 -6.68 11.49 -3.92
C PRO A 81 -6.37 12.88 -4.48
N VAL A 82 -6.87 13.93 -3.82
CA VAL A 82 -6.60 15.32 -4.19
C VAL A 82 -5.28 15.82 -3.58
N GLU A 83 -4.98 15.39 -2.35
CA GLU A 83 -3.78 15.77 -1.63
C GLU A 83 -2.92 14.53 -1.36
N ILE A 84 -1.69 14.54 -1.87
CA ILE A 84 -0.74 13.43 -1.75
C ILE A 84 0.55 13.94 -1.14
N VAL A 85 1.08 13.18 -0.19
CA VAL A 85 2.45 13.29 0.29
C VAL A 85 3.21 12.01 -0.05
N ASP A 86 4.41 12.15 -0.59
CA ASP A 86 5.27 11.02 -0.95
C ASP A 86 6.55 11.05 -0.14
N THR A 87 6.68 10.06 0.74
CA THR A 87 7.83 9.88 1.62
C THR A 87 9.13 9.62 0.86
N LEU A 88 9.08 9.00 -0.33
CA LEU A 88 10.25 8.83 -1.21
C LEU A 88 10.73 10.19 -1.74
N ILE A 89 9.81 11.02 -2.21
CA ILE A 89 10.14 12.36 -2.73
C ILE A 89 10.67 13.24 -1.60
N MET A 90 10.04 13.18 -0.41
CA MET A 90 10.53 13.89 0.78
C MET A 90 11.97 13.49 1.13
N ALA A 91 12.25 12.18 1.21
CA ALA A 91 13.59 11.67 1.49
C ALA A 91 14.60 12.10 0.42
N TYR A 92 14.20 12.05 -0.86
CA TYR A 92 15.01 12.54 -1.97
C TYR A 92 15.35 14.03 -1.78
N LEU A 93 14.38 14.88 -1.48
CA LEU A 93 14.61 16.32 -1.32
C LEU A 93 15.51 16.66 -0.13
N LEU A 94 15.52 15.83 0.93
CA LEU A 94 16.40 16.01 2.09
C LEU A 94 17.86 15.66 1.81
N GLN A 95 18.16 14.89 0.75
CA GLN A 95 19.50 14.49 0.29
C GLN A 95 20.39 13.76 1.32
N THR A 96 19.90 13.55 2.53
CA THR A 96 20.59 12.94 3.67
C THR A 96 19.89 11.65 4.12
N GLU A 97 18.67 11.44 3.63
CA GLU A 97 17.82 10.32 3.98
C GLU A 97 17.95 9.14 3.01
N PRO A 98 17.81 7.89 3.50
CA PRO A 98 17.73 6.74 2.62
C PRO A 98 16.38 6.81 1.90
N GLN A 99 16.32 6.26 0.70
CA GLN A 99 15.09 6.33 -0.11
C GLN A 99 14.20 5.10 0.07
N GLY A 100 14.73 3.99 0.58
CA GLY A 100 13.94 2.77 0.80
C GLY A 100 13.02 2.89 2.01
N LEU A 101 11.76 2.46 1.87
CA LEU A 101 10.77 2.49 2.96
C LEU A 101 11.27 1.83 4.24
N LYS A 102 11.99 0.71 4.12
CA LYS A 102 12.49 -0.05 5.28
C LYS A 102 13.55 0.74 6.03
N ASP A 103 14.46 1.37 5.30
CA ASP A 103 15.54 2.15 5.88
C ASP A 103 14.99 3.44 6.51
N LEU A 104 13.99 4.06 5.87
CA LEU A 104 13.26 5.21 6.42
C LEU A 104 12.50 4.84 7.69
N SER A 105 11.77 3.73 7.68
CA SER A 105 11.00 3.25 8.83
C SER A 105 11.90 2.93 10.01
N PHE A 106 13.06 2.33 9.75
CA PHE A 106 14.06 2.09 10.79
C PHE A 106 14.61 3.40 11.35
N ARG A 107 15.03 4.33 10.48
CA ARG A 107 15.68 5.59 10.88
C ARG A 107 14.75 6.52 11.64
N HIS A 108 13.51 6.72 11.18
CA HIS A 108 12.60 7.71 11.74
C HIS A 108 11.64 7.15 12.79
N CYS A 109 11.39 5.84 12.78
CA CYS A 109 10.40 5.23 13.65
C CYS A 109 10.95 4.07 14.50
N GLY A 110 12.24 3.71 14.36
CA GLY A 110 12.81 2.54 15.02
C GLY A 110 12.14 1.22 14.60
N MET A 111 11.43 1.21 13.47
CA MET A 111 10.63 0.07 13.02
C MET A 111 11.44 -0.85 12.11
N ILE A 112 11.57 -2.12 12.51
CA ILE A 112 12.21 -3.15 11.70
C ILE A 112 11.14 -3.89 10.88
N MET A 113 11.15 -3.67 9.57
CA MET A 113 10.23 -4.36 8.65
C MET A 113 10.81 -5.68 8.16
N SER A 114 10.03 -6.75 8.19
CA SER A 114 10.41 -8.06 7.64
C SER A 114 10.80 -7.94 6.17
N LYS A 115 11.82 -8.71 5.73
CA LYS A 115 12.14 -8.74 4.30
C LYS A 115 11.10 -9.57 3.57
N TYR A 116 10.78 -9.16 2.34
CA TYR A 116 9.80 -9.87 1.52
C TYR A 116 10.20 -11.33 1.30
N LYS A 117 11.50 -11.58 1.07
CA LYS A 117 12.07 -12.94 0.98
C LYS A 117 11.81 -13.79 2.22
N ASP A 118 11.80 -13.18 3.40
CA ASP A 118 11.56 -13.89 4.66
C ASP A 118 10.08 -14.28 4.80
N MET A 119 9.17 -13.51 4.17
CA MET A 119 7.73 -13.76 4.21
C MET A 119 7.26 -14.77 3.15
N VAL A 120 7.81 -14.72 1.93
CA VAL A 120 7.30 -15.54 0.81
C VAL A 120 8.25 -16.66 0.37
N GLY A 121 9.48 -16.68 0.88
CA GLY A 121 10.55 -17.54 0.35
C GLY A 121 10.18 -19.02 0.26
N GLU A 122 9.55 -19.56 1.30
CA GLU A 122 9.12 -20.96 1.32
C GLU A 122 8.00 -21.25 0.32
N ALA A 123 6.98 -20.38 0.28
CA ALA A 123 5.86 -20.52 -0.66
C ALA A 123 6.32 -20.39 -2.12
N THR A 124 7.26 -19.47 -2.40
CA THR A 124 7.89 -19.32 -3.71
C THR A 124 8.68 -20.58 -4.09
N ARG A 125 9.48 -21.12 -3.17
CA ARG A 125 10.23 -22.37 -3.40
C ARG A 125 9.29 -23.52 -3.73
N LYS A 126 8.21 -23.69 -2.96
CA LYS A 126 7.21 -24.75 -3.20
C LYS A 126 6.59 -24.63 -4.59
N LYS A 127 6.09 -23.44 -4.96
CA LYS A 127 5.52 -23.19 -6.30
C LYS A 127 6.52 -23.45 -7.42
N ALA A 128 7.78 -23.08 -7.23
CA ALA A 128 8.83 -23.32 -8.22
C ALA A 128 9.10 -24.83 -8.41
N VAL A 129 9.17 -25.59 -7.31
CA VAL A 129 9.32 -27.05 -7.35
C VAL A 129 8.11 -27.70 -8.03
N ASP A 130 6.89 -27.31 -7.64
CA ASP A 130 5.65 -27.83 -8.23
C ASP A 130 5.62 -27.58 -9.76
N TYR A 131 5.99 -26.37 -10.21
CA TYR A 131 6.06 -26.03 -11.63
C TYR A 131 7.08 -26.89 -12.39
N LEU A 132 8.26 -27.14 -11.81
CA LEU A 132 9.30 -27.95 -12.43
C LEU A 132 8.93 -29.44 -12.51
N ILE A 133 8.19 -29.96 -11.53
CA ILE A 133 7.74 -31.35 -11.51
C ILE A 133 6.58 -31.57 -12.49
N VAL A 134 5.64 -30.62 -12.59
CA VAL A 134 4.44 -30.77 -13.44
C VAL A 134 4.75 -30.61 -14.94
N ASN A 135 5.75 -29.81 -15.32
CA ASN A 135 6.11 -29.58 -16.73
C ASN A 135 7.18 -30.54 -17.29
N GLN A 136 7.47 -31.65 -16.60
CA GLN A 136 8.34 -32.72 -17.11
C GLN A 136 7.57 -33.93 -17.68
N ARG A 137 6.28 -33.76 -18.02
CA ARG A 137 5.46 -34.78 -18.71
C ARG A 137 5.07 -34.32 -20.10
#